data_AF-A0A222ENS7-F1
#
_entry.id   AF-A0A222ENS7-F1
#
_cell.length_a   1.000
_cell.length_b   1.000
_cell.length_c   1.000
_cell.angle_alpha   90.00
_cell.angle_beta   90.00
_cell.angle_gamma   90.00
#
_symmetry.space_group_name_H-M   'P 1'
#
loop_
_entity.id
_entity.type
_entity.pdbx_description
1 polymer ?
#
loop_
_entity_poly.entity_id
_entity_poly.type
_entity_poly.pdbx_seq_one_letter_code
_entity_poly.pdbx_strand_id
1 'polypeptide(L)'
;MHVKKLIVKNFVTPGVQSFEFNEDGELINGNFLNPYILRNINDLINGLWIENTISFEKYYPKFAKKINERDMDLQIDALFELSKDELVSMNRILKDLGNRTPYLSRVYYYSIKCVYPYIFPIITIVPADDHHAEDVPFGLGLHYDKFFRPNISKKEIITNTGIKAVGLIRDKYFQYLSKKVDDDYLLIHREYLDLIKSLFRFDNDFIKKLGKIIYEINDGDIINFGDQEGFFLTVPEFNNYLDSFHVLRENSELKEDFLTLLFDTYLVDLQWIYSVKSANDIYEMKTNLLNNHCDKSFYSKELLDFFNFEFDMISDSFDFTNIVELNEHKLDKSLIADEIVKDRKIITIYKDETNETLPEKPTDTKSLKTYKIQRAQSIRRLRDQVRLSKKEKVQKQKRIKELMSRIKKQQQAKK
;
A
#
# COMPACT_ATOMS: atom_id res chain seq x y z
N MET A 1 7.87 6.13 -22.97
CA MET A 1 8.26 7.12 -21.95
C MET A 1 9.18 6.46 -20.93
N HIS A 2 10.40 6.95 -20.75
CA HIS A 2 11.37 6.37 -19.79
C HIS A 2 11.48 7.23 -18.54
N VAL A 3 11.48 6.57 -17.39
CA VAL A 3 11.76 7.22 -16.10
C VAL A 3 13.25 7.55 -16.05
N LYS A 4 13.60 8.78 -15.71
CA LYS A 4 14.99 9.24 -15.56
C LYS A 4 15.48 9.11 -14.13
N LYS A 5 14.59 9.38 -13.17
CA LYS A 5 14.88 9.31 -11.74
C LYS A 5 13.62 8.95 -10.98
N LEU A 6 13.78 8.15 -9.93
CA LEU A 6 12.72 7.78 -9.01
C LEU A 6 13.15 8.14 -7.59
N ILE A 7 12.29 8.84 -6.85
CA ILE A 7 12.48 9.13 -5.42
C ILE A 7 11.31 8.50 -4.67
N VAL A 8 11.63 7.74 -3.63
CA VAL A 8 10.67 6.92 -2.91
C VAL A 8 10.84 7.18 -1.42
N LYS A 9 9.83 7.77 -0.79
CA LYS A 9 9.76 8.01 0.65
C LYS A 9 8.79 7.02 1.28
N ASN A 10 9.22 6.33 2.33
CA ASN A 10 8.38 5.47 3.16
C ASN A 10 7.52 4.49 2.36
N PHE A 11 8.14 3.72 1.45
CA PHE A 11 7.46 2.69 0.67
C PHE A 11 8.04 1.33 1.06
N VAL A 12 7.21 0.48 1.67
CA VAL A 12 7.56 -0.82 2.30
C VAL A 12 8.51 -0.68 3.49
N THR A 13 9.56 0.12 3.36
CA THR A 13 10.55 0.44 4.38
C THR A 13 10.56 1.94 4.68
N PRO A 14 10.69 2.36 5.96
CA PRO A 14 10.88 3.77 6.31
C PRO A 14 12.12 4.40 5.66
N GLY A 15 12.07 5.70 5.40
CA GLY A 15 13.19 6.48 4.86
C GLY A 15 13.03 6.85 3.39
N VAL A 16 14.08 7.46 2.83
CA VAL A 16 14.10 7.92 1.43
C VAL A 16 15.06 7.06 0.62
N GLN A 17 14.57 6.58 -0.52
CA GLN A 17 15.33 5.81 -1.50
C GLN A 17 15.32 6.55 -2.83
N SER A 18 16.40 6.47 -3.59
CA SER A 18 16.52 7.10 -4.91
C SER A 18 17.09 6.14 -5.93
N PHE A 19 16.56 6.15 -7.14
CA PHE A 19 16.99 5.32 -8.25
C PHE A 19 17.21 6.21 -9.48
N GLU A 20 18.31 6.01 -10.19
CA GLU A 20 18.69 6.79 -11.37
C GLU A 20 18.83 5.85 -12.55
N PHE A 21 18.24 6.26 -13.69
CA PHE A 21 18.12 5.44 -14.88
C PHE A 21 18.81 6.12 -16.07
N ASN A 22 19.31 5.33 -17.01
CA ASN A 22 19.84 5.85 -18.26
C ASN A 22 18.73 6.16 -19.28
N GLU A 23 19.12 6.51 -20.50
CA GLU A 23 18.17 6.85 -21.56
C GLU A 23 17.34 5.65 -22.04
N ASP A 24 17.88 4.44 -21.92
CA ASP A 24 17.24 3.18 -22.26
C ASP A 24 16.31 2.66 -21.15
N GLY A 25 16.21 3.38 -20.02
CA GLY A 25 15.39 3.00 -18.87
C GLY A 25 16.03 1.97 -17.94
N GLU A 26 17.33 1.71 -18.08
CA GLU A 26 18.08 0.78 -17.22
C GLU A 26 18.58 1.49 -15.96
N LEU A 27 18.48 0.82 -14.81
CA LEU A 27 19.00 1.31 -13.54
C LEU A 27 20.55 1.43 -13.58
N ILE A 28 21.08 2.63 -13.35
CA ILE A 28 22.52 2.92 -13.39
C ILE A 28 23.11 3.40 -12.07
N ASN A 29 22.28 3.85 -11.13
CA ASN A 29 22.75 4.30 -9.82
C ASN A 29 21.58 4.42 -8.83
N GLY A 30 21.89 4.57 -7.54
CA GLY A 30 20.89 4.90 -6.55
C GLY A 30 21.33 4.66 -5.10
N ASN A 31 20.44 5.07 -4.19
CA ASN A 31 20.52 4.81 -2.76
C ASN A 31 19.22 4.08 -2.37
N PHE A 32 19.28 2.76 -2.26
CA PHE A 32 18.13 1.92 -1.98
C PHE A 32 18.56 0.64 -1.24
N LEU A 33 17.61 0.04 -0.53
CA LEU A 33 17.84 -1.19 0.24
C LEU A 33 17.62 -2.44 -0.61
N ASN A 34 16.60 -2.39 -1.47
CA ASN A 34 16.21 -3.53 -2.27
C ASN A 34 15.75 -3.06 -3.66
N PRO A 35 16.48 -3.40 -4.74
CA PRO A 35 16.09 -3.02 -6.10
C PRO A 35 14.80 -3.69 -6.56
N TYR A 36 14.45 -4.88 -6.03
CA TYR A 36 13.24 -5.62 -6.42
C TYR A 36 11.93 -4.86 -6.14
N ILE A 37 11.98 -3.86 -5.26
CA ILE A 37 10.85 -2.97 -4.99
C ILE A 37 10.40 -2.20 -6.23
N LEU A 38 11.32 -1.98 -7.18
CA LEU A 38 11.05 -1.29 -8.45
C LEU A 38 9.95 -1.97 -9.26
N ARG A 39 9.76 -3.30 -9.16
CA ARG A 39 8.65 -3.99 -9.84
C ARG A 39 7.29 -3.53 -9.33
N ASN A 40 7.14 -3.46 -8.01
CA ASN A 40 5.90 -2.98 -7.40
C ASN A 40 5.65 -1.52 -7.76
N ILE A 41 6.71 -0.72 -7.80
CA ILE A 41 6.60 0.69 -8.20
C ILE A 41 6.19 0.81 -9.65
N ASN A 42 6.76 -0.02 -10.55
CA ASN A 42 6.41 -0.05 -11.96
C ASN A 42 4.94 -0.38 -12.16
N ASP A 43 4.43 -1.40 -11.45
CA ASP A 43 3.01 -1.76 -11.52
C ASP A 43 2.13 -0.61 -11.01
N LEU A 44 2.54 0.06 -9.93
CA LEU A 44 1.82 1.19 -9.37
C LEU A 44 1.75 2.35 -10.36
N ILE A 45 2.88 2.87 -10.86
CA ILE A 45 2.88 4.00 -11.80
C ILE A 45 2.13 3.70 -13.11
N ASN A 46 2.05 2.42 -13.50
CA ASN A 46 1.28 1.94 -14.64
C ASN A 46 -0.19 1.60 -14.30
N GLY A 47 -0.73 2.19 -13.22
CA GLY A 47 -2.16 2.22 -12.94
C GLY A 47 -2.66 1.19 -11.92
N LEU A 48 -1.83 0.30 -11.38
CA LEU A 48 -2.25 -0.67 -10.35
C LEU A 48 -2.69 0.03 -9.04
N TRP A 49 -2.36 1.31 -8.85
CA TRP A 49 -2.89 2.11 -7.74
C TRP A 49 -4.43 2.19 -7.76
N ILE A 50 -5.07 2.14 -8.92
CA ILE A 50 -6.54 2.22 -9.06
C ILE A 50 -7.18 1.03 -8.34
N GLU A 51 -6.70 -0.18 -8.64
CA GLU A 51 -7.18 -1.42 -8.05
C GLU A 51 -6.82 -1.54 -6.56
N ASN A 52 -5.70 -0.93 -6.17
CA ASN A 52 -5.19 -0.98 -4.81
C ASN A 52 -5.66 0.17 -3.91
N THR A 53 -6.55 1.06 -4.37
CA THR A 53 -6.99 2.23 -3.60
C THR A 53 -7.43 1.88 -2.17
N ILE A 54 -8.13 0.75 -1.99
CA ILE A 54 -8.66 0.27 -0.69
C ILE A 54 -7.59 -0.47 0.13
N SER A 55 -6.55 -1.02 -0.51
CA SER A 55 -5.52 -1.85 0.12
C SER A 55 -4.12 -1.21 0.07
N PHE A 56 -4.03 0.10 -0.16
CA PHE A 56 -2.76 0.80 -0.36
C PHE A 56 -1.87 0.77 0.88
N GLU A 57 -2.47 0.58 2.07
CA GLU A 57 -1.80 0.38 3.36
C GLU A 57 -0.78 -0.78 3.36
N LYS A 58 -0.89 -1.75 2.44
CA LYS A 58 0.08 -2.83 2.27
C LYS A 58 1.46 -2.34 1.83
N TYR A 59 1.51 -1.19 1.15
CA TYR A 59 2.74 -0.55 0.71
C TYR A 59 3.30 0.43 1.76
N TYR A 60 2.52 0.74 2.79
CA TYR A 60 2.90 1.68 3.84
C TYR A 60 3.75 0.98 4.90
N PRO A 61 4.95 1.52 5.24
CA PRO A 61 5.83 0.91 6.21
C PRO A 61 5.20 0.96 7.60
N LYS A 62 5.38 -0.14 8.34
CA LYS A 62 4.92 -0.21 9.73
C LYS A 62 5.99 0.40 10.64
N PHE A 63 5.88 1.71 10.87
CA PHE A 63 6.78 2.45 11.78
C PHE A 63 6.75 1.88 13.20
N ALA A 64 7.91 1.79 13.84
CA ALA A 64 8.03 1.38 15.24
C ALA A 64 7.69 2.48 16.27
N LYS A 65 7.73 3.76 15.84
CA LYS A 65 7.39 4.94 16.65
C LYS A 65 6.77 6.03 15.77
N LYS A 66 5.84 6.81 16.32
CA LYS A 66 5.30 8.00 15.63
C LYS A 66 6.40 9.05 15.51
N ILE A 67 6.56 9.62 14.32
CA ILE A 67 7.43 10.78 14.03
C ILE A 67 6.55 11.92 13.50
N ASN A 68 7.15 13.05 13.10
CA ASN A 68 6.40 14.16 12.51
C ASN A 68 5.53 13.65 11.35
N GLU A 69 4.29 14.13 11.26
CA GLU A 69 3.28 13.55 10.35
C GLU A 69 3.72 13.62 8.88
N ARG A 70 4.33 14.75 8.46
CA ARG A 70 4.92 14.89 7.12
C ARG A 70 6.08 13.94 6.85
N ASP A 71 6.76 13.47 7.89
CA ASP A 71 7.84 12.49 7.80
C ASP A 71 7.32 11.05 7.78
N MET A 72 6.04 10.86 8.07
CA MET A 72 5.34 9.59 7.94
C MET A 72 4.66 9.43 6.57
N ASP A 73 4.50 10.49 5.78
CA ASP A 73 3.92 10.41 4.43
C ASP A 73 4.67 9.42 3.53
N LEU A 74 3.92 8.63 2.76
CA LEU A 74 4.46 7.80 1.68
C LEU A 74 4.45 8.64 0.40
N GLN A 75 5.55 8.61 -0.35
CA GLN A 75 5.66 9.34 -1.62
C GLN A 75 6.49 8.54 -2.62
N ILE A 76 6.05 8.51 -3.87
CA ILE A 76 6.76 7.94 -5.01
C ILE A 76 6.75 9.02 -6.10
N ASP A 77 7.89 9.59 -6.43
CA ASP A 77 8.04 10.57 -7.50
C ASP A 77 8.88 9.97 -8.62
N ALA A 78 8.29 9.80 -9.80
CA ALA A 78 8.98 9.37 -11.01
C ALA A 78 9.16 10.56 -11.96
N LEU A 79 10.40 10.98 -12.16
CA LEU A 79 10.78 12.00 -13.11
C LEU A 79 10.81 11.41 -14.52
N PHE A 80 10.12 12.05 -15.47
CA PHE A 80 10.12 11.67 -16.87
C PHE A 80 10.21 12.90 -17.78
N GLU A 81 10.63 12.65 -19.02
CA GLU A 81 10.64 13.65 -20.08
C GLU A 81 9.73 13.21 -21.23
N LEU A 82 8.92 14.14 -21.73
CA LEU A 82 8.09 13.99 -22.92
C LEU A 82 8.84 14.50 -24.15
N SER A 83 8.78 13.75 -25.23
CA SER A 83 9.08 14.27 -26.57
C SER A 83 8.07 15.35 -26.97
N LYS A 84 8.39 16.11 -28.02
CA LYS A 84 7.46 17.12 -28.56
C LYS A 84 6.13 16.52 -29.00
N ASP A 85 6.17 15.33 -29.60
CA ASP A 85 4.96 14.65 -30.09
C ASP A 85 4.12 14.08 -28.93
N GLU A 86 4.76 13.58 -27.87
CA GLU A 86 4.08 13.16 -26.65
C GLU A 86 3.44 14.35 -25.92
N LEU A 87 4.12 15.50 -25.85
CA LEU A 87 3.55 16.72 -25.28
C LEU A 87 2.31 17.19 -26.07
N VAL A 88 2.38 17.18 -27.40
CA VAL A 88 1.22 17.48 -28.26
C VAL A 88 0.06 16.51 -27.99
N SER A 89 0.37 15.22 -27.84
CA SER A 89 -0.62 14.19 -27.56
C SER A 89 -1.26 14.38 -26.17
N MET A 90 -0.47 14.65 -25.15
CA MET A 90 -0.96 14.96 -23.80
C MET A 90 -1.87 16.19 -23.82
N ASN A 91 -1.45 17.27 -24.48
CA ASN A 91 -2.24 18.49 -24.62
C ASN A 91 -3.56 18.26 -25.36
N ARG A 92 -3.57 17.40 -26.38
CA ARG A 92 -4.81 16.99 -27.07
C ARG A 92 -5.77 16.29 -26.10
N ILE A 93 -5.28 15.26 -25.40
CA ILE A 93 -6.10 14.48 -24.45
C ILE A 93 -6.66 15.40 -23.35
N LEU A 94 -5.82 16.25 -22.76
CA LEU A 94 -6.23 17.18 -21.70
C LEU A 94 -7.22 18.22 -22.21
N LYS A 95 -7.07 18.70 -23.45
CA LYS A 95 -8.03 19.63 -24.07
C LYS A 95 -9.41 19.01 -24.20
N ASP A 96 -9.49 17.75 -24.62
CA ASP A 96 -10.75 17.01 -24.73
C ASP A 96 -11.40 16.78 -23.35
N LEU A 97 -10.59 16.76 -22.29
CA LEU A 97 -11.02 16.71 -20.89
C LEU A 97 -11.29 18.10 -20.27
N GLY A 98 -11.27 19.16 -21.08
CA GLY A 98 -11.66 20.51 -20.66
C GLY A 98 -10.51 21.40 -20.19
N ASN A 99 -9.25 20.98 -20.34
CA ASN A 99 -8.10 21.84 -20.08
C ASN A 99 -7.94 22.89 -21.20
N ARG A 100 -7.97 24.18 -20.85
CA ARG A 100 -7.97 25.27 -21.84
C ARG A 100 -6.56 25.73 -22.22
N THR A 101 -5.64 25.70 -21.27
CA THR A 101 -4.27 26.19 -21.45
C THR A 101 -3.37 24.99 -21.76
N PRO A 102 -2.71 24.94 -22.92
CA PRO A 102 -1.77 23.88 -23.23
C PRO A 102 -0.53 24.01 -22.34
N TYR A 103 -0.02 22.87 -21.90
CA TYR A 103 1.24 22.76 -21.18
C TYR A 103 2.43 22.93 -22.13
N LEU A 104 3.50 23.54 -21.63
CA LEU A 104 4.73 23.80 -22.39
C LEU A 104 5.92 22.99 -21.89
N SER A 105 5.93 22.64 -20.60
CA SER A 105 6.97 21.81 -20.00
C SER A 105 7.08 20.47 -20.71
N ARG A 106 8.30 19.96 -20.75
CA ARG A 106 8.59 18.60 -21.22
C ARG A 106 9.05 17.69 -20.10
N VAL A 107 9.31 18.23 -18.91
CA VAL A 107 9.82 17.47 -17.78
C VAL A 107 8.79 17.50 -16.66
N TYR A 108 8.43 16.34 -16.16
CA TYR A 108 7.37 16.19 -15.17
C TYR A 108 7.73 15.13 -14.13
N TYR A 109 7.21 15.31 -12.92
CA TYR A 109 7.09 14.25 -11.94
C TYR A 109 5.70 13.63 -12.03
N TYR A 110 5.66 12.30 -12.17
CA TYR A 110 4.50 11.50 -11.81
C TYR A 110 4.62 11.17 -10.32
N SER A 111 3.77 11.78 -9.50
CA SER A 111 3.80 11.60 -8.05
C SER A 111 2.64 10.74 -7.59
N ILE A 112 2.92 9.75 -6.74
CA ILE A 112 1.93 9.01 -5.95
C ILE A 112 2.23 9.31 -4.48
N LYS A 113 1.29 9.92 -3.78
CA LYS A 113 1.46 10.32 -2.38
C LYS A 113 0.33 9.82 -1.50
N CYS A 114 0.65 9.35 -0.30
CA CYS A 114 -0.32 9.10 0.76
C CYS A 114 0.03 9.95 1.97
N VAL A 115 -0.95 10.72 2.45
CA VAL A 115 -0.78 11.64 3.59
C VAL A 115 -1.23 10.95 4.86
N TYR A 116 -0.36 10.79 5.85
CA TYR A 116 -0.75 10.16 7.12
C TYR A 116 -1.80 11.03 7.87
N PRO A 117 -2.84 10.46 8.50
CA PRO A 117 -3.19 9.04 8.63
C PRO A 117 -4.07 8.50 7.47
N TYR A 118 -4.31 9.30 6.45
CA TYR A 118 -5.15 9.00 5.30
C TYR A 118 -4.35 8.25 4.21
N ILE A 119 -4.22 6.93 4.36
CA ILE A 119 -3.42 6.07 3.48
C ILE A 119 -4.19 5.72 2.18
N PHE A 120 -4.64 6.74 1.46
CA PHE A 120 -5.17 6.61 0.10
C PHE A 120 -4.22 7.30 -0.88
N PRO A 121 -4.06 6.80 -2.12
CA PRO A 121 -3.10 7.35 -3.06
C PRO A 121 -3.65 8.60 -3.75
N ILE A 122 -2.89 9.69 -3.69
CA ILE A 122 -3.09 10.95 -4.40
C ILE A 122 -2.09 10.98 -5.55
N ILE A 123 -2.59 11.01 -6.79
CA ILE A 123 -1.78 10.88 -8.01
C ILE A 123 -1.79 12.22 -8.71
N THR A 124 -0.61 12.77 -8.97
CA THR A 124 -0.44 14.09 -9.56
C THR A 124 0.65 14.09 -10.62
N ILE A 125 0.47 14.96 -11.62
CA ILE A 125 1.49 15.33 -12.58
C ILE A 125 1.96 16.72 -12.21
N VAL A 126 3.25 16.85 -11.91
CA VAL A 126 3.88 18.10 -11.46
C VAL A 126 4.94 18.52 -12.48
N PRO A 127 4.83 19.70 -13.12
CA PRO A 127 5.88 20.23 -13.96
C PRO A 127 7.19 20.37 -13.17
N ALA A 128 8.30 19.95 -13.75
CA ALA A 128 9.63 20.03 -13.15
C ALA A 128 10.52 21.08 -13.84
N ASP A 129 10.00 21.78 -14.85
CA ASP A 129 10.71 22.82 -15.59
C ASP A 129 10.26 24.21 -15.13
N ASP A 130 11.12 24.88 -14.36
CA ASP A 130 10.85 26.20 -13.79
C ASP A 130 10.75 27.31 -14.85
N HIS A 131 11.17 27.07 -16.10
CA HIS A 131 11.07 28.05 -17.20
C HIS A 131 9.64 28.24 -17.71
N HIS A 132 8.71 27.34 -17.35
CA HIS A 132 7.31 27.36 -17.76
C HIS A 132 6.38 27.56 -16.55
N ALA A 133 6.51 28.71 -15.87
CA ALA A 133 5.76 29.03 -14.65
C ALA A 133 4.21 29.06 -14.80
N GLU A 134 3.69 29.06 -16.03
CA GLU A 134 2.25 28.96 -16.31
C GLU A 134 1.71 27.51 -16.26
N ASP A 135 2.60 26.52 -16.35
CA ASP A 135 2.23 25.12 -16.22
C ASP A 135 1.87 24.81 -14.76
N VAL A 136 0.62 24.42 -14.53
CA VAL A 136 0.11 24.11 -13.19
C VAL A 136 0.05 22.60 -12.94
N PRO A 137 0.35 22.10 -11.73
CA PRO A 137 0.17 20.68 -11.45
C PRO A 137 -1.30 20.27 -11.57
N PHE A 138 -1.55 18.99 -11.87
CA PHE A 138 -2.91 18.46 -11.95
C PHE A 138 -3.01 17.02 -11.44
N GLY A 139 -4.19 16.66 -10.92
CA GLY A 139 -4.47 15.31 -10.43
C GLY A 139 -4.88 14.33 -11.53
N LEU A 140 -4.64 13.03 -11.31
CA LEU A 140 -5.13 11.93 -12.15
C LEU A 140 -6.12 11.05 -11.38
N GLY A 141 -7.37 10.96 -11.84
CA GLY A 141 -8.39 10.08 -11.25
C GLY A 141 -9.74 10.76 -10.99
N LEU A 142 -10.83 9.97 -11.01
CA LEU A 142 -12.18 10.45 -10.66
C LEU A 142 -12.56 10.27 -9.20
N HIS A 143 -11.75 9.51 -8.45
CA HIS A 143 -12.09 9.17 -7.07
C HIS A 143 -11.96 10.36 -6.11
N TYR A 144 -11.42 11.50 -6.56
CA TYR A 144 -11.33 12.73 -5.79
C TYR A 144 -12.68 13.46 -5.71
N ASP A 145 -13.47 13.42 -6.79
CA ASP A 145 -14.77 14.11 -6.90
C ASP A 145 -15.75 13.72 -5.78
N LYS A 146 -15.68 12.47 -5.30
CA LYS A 146 -16.55 11.99 -4.22
C LYS A 146 -16.32 12.74 -2.91
N PHE A 147 -15.12 13.26 -2.67
CA PHE A 147 -14.80 14.07 -1.50
C PHE A 147 -15.28 15.52 -1.67
N PHE A 148 -15.50 15.98 -2.90
CA PHE A 148 -16.11 17.28 -3.17
C PHE A 148 -17.64 17.24 -3.19
N ARG A 149 -18.28 16.06 -3.08
CA ARG A 149 -19.73 15.89 -3.06
C ARG A 149 -20.33 16.03 -1.64
N PRO A 150 -21.48 16.71 -1.49
CA PRO A 150 -22.01 17.09 -0.18
C PRO A 150 -22.76 16.00 0.64
N ASN A 151 -22.80 14.72 0.23
CA ASN A 151 -23.58 13.68 0.94
C ASN A 151 -22.87 12.31 0.98
N ILE A 152 -22.26 11.95 2.13
CA ILE A 152 -21.72 10.60 2.40
C ILE A 152 -22.82 9.71 3.00
N SER A 153 -22.87 8.42 2.62
CA SER A 153 -23.84 7.46 3.18
C SER A 153 -23.44 6.94 4.57
N LYS A 154 -24.43 6.55 5.40
CA LYS A 154 -24.22 5.95 6.75
C LYS A 154 -23.25 4.76 6.71
N LYS A 155 -23.32 3.93 5.65
CA LYS A 155 -22.42 2.79 5.45
C LYS A 155 -20.97 3.21 5.24
N GLU A 156 -20.73 4.24 4.45
CA GLU A 156 -19.38 4.76 4.18
C GLU A 156 -18.78 5.41 5.42
N ILE A 157 -19.59 6.15 6.19
CA ILE A 157 -19.20 6.71 7.50
C ILE A 157 -18.69 5.60 8.43
N ILE A 158 -19.51 4.59 8.69
CA ILE A 158 -19.17 3.50 9.63
C ILE A 158 -17.91 2.75 9.18
N THR A 159 -17.76 2.53 7.88
CA THR A 159 -16.60 1.82 7.30
C THR A 159 -15.33 2.65 7.47
N ASN A 160 -15.36 3.94 7.15
CA ASN A 160 -14.20 4.82 7.27
C ASN A 160 -13.77 5.01 8.73
N THR A 161 -14.73 5.25 9.63
CA THR A 161 -14.45 5.36 11.07
C THR A 161 -13.91 4.03 11.62
N GLY A 162 -14.41 2.89 11.13
CA GLY A 162 -13.91 1.56 11.51
C GLY A 162 -12.44 1.34 11.11
N ILE A 163 -12.04 1.80 9.92
CA ILE A 163 -10.63 1.74 9.46
C ILE A 163 -9.73 2.57 10.39
N LYS A 164 -10.15 3.80 10.75
CA LYS A 164 -9.43 4.65 11.72
C LYS A 164 -9.30 3.97 13.08
N ALA A 165 -10.39 3.41 13.59
CA ALA A 165 -10.44 2.73 14.88
C ALA A 165 -9.45 1.56 14.95
N VAL A 166 -9.32 0.76 13.89
CA VAL A 166 -8.34 -0.34 13.83
C VAL A 166 -6.91 0.17 14.04
N GLY A 167 -6.57 1.34 13.47
CA GLY A 167 -5.28 1.99 13.71
C GLY A 167 -5.07 2.38 15.16
N LEU A 168 -6.07 3.02 15.78
CA LEU A 168 -6.00 3.46 17.18
C LEU A 168 -5.99 2.28 18.18
N ILE A 169 -6.74 1.22 17.90
CA ILE A 169 -6.75 -0.03 18.68
C ILE A 169 -5.37 -0.68 18.63
N ARG A 170 -4.71 -0.65 17.47
CA ARG A 170 -3.34 -1.13 17.34
C ARG A 170 -2.34 -0.32 18.16
N ASP A 171 -2.51 1.00 18.24
CA ASP A 171 -1.66 1.84 19.10
C ASP A 171 -1.85 1.48 20.58
N LYS A 172 -3.10 1.29 21.01
CA LYS A 172 -3.44 0.86 22.38
C LYS A 172 -2.90 -0.54 22.69
N TYR A 173 -2.91 -1.47 21.73
CA TYR A 173 -2.28 -2.79 21.88
C TYR A 173 -0.81 -2.71 22.30
N PHE A 174 -0.02 -1.87 21.63
CA PHE A 174 1.40 -1.71 21.99
C PHE A 174 1.57 -1.04 23.36
N GLN A 175 0.68 -0.12 23.74
CA GLN A 175 0.67 0.43 25.09
C GLN A 175 0.42 -0.68 26.12
N TYR A 176 -0.59 -1.52 25.93
CA TYR A 176 -0.87 -2.65 26.83
C TYR A 176 0.24 -3.70 26.86
N LEU A 177 0.90 -3.97 25.72
CA LEU A 177 2.02 -4.92 25.63
C LEU A 177 3.21 -4.48 26.48
N SER A 178 3.44 -3.17 26.59
CA SER A 178 4.55 -2.60 27.36
C SER A 178 4.30 -2.48 28.87
N LYS A 179 3.06 -2.70 29.34
CA LYS A 179 2.73 -2.66 30.76
C LYS A 179 3.33 -3.87 31.49
N LYS A 180 3.91 -3.62 32.67
CA LYS A 180 4.31 -4.69 33.59
C LYS A 180 3.06 -5.23 34.29
N VAL A 181 2.91 -6.55 34.31
CA VAL A 181 1.78 -7.26 34.90
C VAL A 181 2.33 -8.31 35.85
N ASP A 182 1.67 -8.48 36.99
CA ASP A 182 2.04 -9.46 38.01
C ASP A 182 1.88 -10.89 37.48
N ASP A 183 2.71 -11.81 37.98
CA ASP A 183 2.80 -13.18 37.48
C ASP A 183 1.46 -13.92 37.52
N ASP A 184 0.64 -13.64 38.54
CA ASP A 184 -0.69 -14.23 38.73
C ASP A 184 -1.70 -13.83 37.64
N TYR A 185 -1.47 -12.70 36.96
CA TYR A 185 -2.35 -12.16 35.92
C TYR A 185 -1.79 -12.28 34.50
N LEU A 186 -0.56 -12.81 34.34
CA LEU A 186 0.11 -12.91 33.04
C LEU A 186 -0.67 -13.72 32.01
N LEU A 187 -1.33 -14.80 32.41
CA LEU A 187 -2.09 -15.66 31.48
C LEU A 187 -3.30 -14.89 30.91
N ILE A 188 -4.09 -14.29 31.80
CA ILE A 188 -5.28 -13.51 31.46
C ILE A 188 -4.92 -12.29 30.60
N HIS A 189 -3.84 -11.59 30.95
CA HIS A 189 -3.33 -10.47 30.17
C HIS A 189 -2.91 -10.86 28.75
N ARG A 190 -2.29 -12.03 28.58
CA ARG A 190 -1.93 -12.56 27.24
C ARG A 190 -3.16 -12.88 26.41
N GLU A 191 -4.16 -13.54 27.00
CA GLU A 191 -5.42 -13.82 26.31
C GLU A 191 -6.14 -12.54 25.88
N TYR A 192 -6.09 -11.51 26.73
CA TYR A 192 -6.64 -10.19 26.41
C TYR A 192 -5.88 -9.49 25.28
N LEU A 193 -4.55 -9.53 25.30
CA LEU A 193 -3.73 -9.01 24.21
C LEU A 193 -3.98 -9.76 22.89
N ASP A 194 -4.17 -11.08 22.92
CA ASP A 194 -4.50 -11.87 21.74
C ASP A 194 -5.88 -11.51 21.16
N LEU A 195 -6.85 -11.20 22.03
CA LEU A 195 -8.13 -10.64 21.62
C LEU A 195 -7.94 -9.32 20.87
N ILE A 196 -7.27 -8.33 21.45
CA ILE A 196 -7.03 -7.02 20.80
C ILE A 196 -6.28 -7.21 19.48
N LYS A 197 -5.27 -8.10 19.46
CA LYS A 197 -4.49 -8.44 18.26
C LYS A 197 -5.35 -9.04 17.15
N SER A 198 -6.35 -9.84 17.49
CA SER A 198 -7.26 -10.42 16.52
C SER A 198 -8.08 -9.36 15.76
N LEU A 199 -8.41 -8.23 16.41
CA LEU A 199 -9.24 -7.17 15.80
C LEU A 199 -8.56 -6.52 14.60
N PHE A 200 -7.27 -6.18 14.72
CA PHE A 200 -6.52 -5.57 13.62
C PHE A 200 -5.89 -6.59 12.68
N ARG A 201 -5.82 -7.87 13.05
CA ARG A 201 -5.43 -8.97 12.14
C ARG A 201 -6.55 -9.36 11.19
N PHE A 202 -7.80 -9.26 11.65
CA PHE A 202 -9.02 -9.55 10.90
C PHE A 202 -9.91 -8.30 10.81
N ASP A 203 -9.28 -7.18 10.46
CA ASP A 203 -9.86 -5.85 10.38
C ASP A 203 -11.19 -5.79 9.61
N ASN A 204 -11.26 -6.45 8.46
CA ASN A 204 -12.44 -6.47 7.61
C ASN A 204 -13.65 -7.15 8.28
N ASP A 205 -13.41 -8.25 9.00
CA ASP A 205 -14.47 -8.96 9.72
C ASP A 205 -14.90 -8.19 10.97
N PHE A 206 -13.96 -7.56 11.66
CA PHE A 206 -14.23 -6.66 12.78
C PHE A 206 -15.10 -5.48 12.35
N ILE A 207 -14.66 -4.71 11.34
CA ILE A 207 -15.38 -3.55 10.81
C ILE A 207 -16.76 -3.96 10.31
N LYS A 208 -16.88 -5.12 9.64
CA LYS A 208 -18.16 -5.61 9.13
C LYS A 208 -19.12 -6.01 10.24
N LYS A 209 -18.65 -6.73 11.27
CA LYS A 209 -19.49 -7.17 12.39
C LYS A 209 -19.91 -6.01 13.28
N LEU A 210 -18.93 -5.23 13.75
CA LEU A 210 -19.20 -4.09 14.63
C LEU A 210 -19.94 -2.98 13.90
N GLY A 211 -19.57 -2.72 12.65
CA GLY A 211 -20.28 -1.77 11.80
C GLY A 211 -21.72 -2.17 11.50
N LYS A 212 -22.03 -3.48 11.39
CA LYS A 212 -23.42 -3.95 11.29
C LYS A 212 -24.21 -3.65 12.56
N ILE A 213 -23.64 -3.94 13.72
CA ILE A 213 -24.27 -3.65 15.03
C ILE A 213 -24.58 -2.16 15.14
N ILE A 214 -23.59 -1.29 14.87
CA ILE A 214 -23.76 0.17 14.89
C ILE A 214 -24.81 0.63 13.87
N TYR A 215 -24.82 0.03 12.68
CA TYR A 215 -25.77 0.39 11.62
C TYR A 215 -27.22 0.12 12.04
N GLU A 216 -27.45 -0.90 12.86
CA GLU A 216 -28.77 -1.29 13.37
C GLU A 216 -29.26 -0.42 14.53
N ILE A 217 -28.37 0.33 15.20
CA ILE A 217 -28.75 1.33 16.20
C ILE A 217 -29.44 2.52 15.51
N ASN A 218 -30.49 3.03 16.15
CA ASN A 218 -31.21 4.21 15.68
C ASN A 218 -30.30 5.46 15.71
N ASP A 219 -30.29 6.21 14.60
CA ASP A 219 -29.49 7.44 14.47
C ASP A 219 -29.80 8.45 15.59
N GLY A 220 -31.06 8.56 15.99
CA GLY A 220 -31.48 9.45 17.09
C GLY A 220 -30.89 9.04 18.44
N ASP A 221 -30.70 7.74 18.68
CA ASP A 221 -30.12 7.25 19.93
C ASP A 221 -28.60 7.46 19.95
N ILE A 222 -27.92 7.24 18.82
CA ILE A 222 -26.49 7.57 18.66
C ILE A 222 -26.27 9.08 18.87
N ILE A 223 -27.13 9.93 18.31
CA ILE A 223 -27.02 11.40 18.44
C ILE A 223 -27.21 11.86 19.89
N ASN A 224 -28.15 11.26 20.62
CA ASN A 224 -28.48 11.72 21.97
C ASN A 224 -27.60 11.11 23.08
N PHE A 225 -27.04 9.92 22.85
CA PHE A 225 -26.37 9.13 23.89
C PHE A 225 -25.01 8.53 23.48
N GLY A 226 -24.54 8.75 22.25
CA GLY A 226 -23.32 8.11 21.74
C GLY A 226 -22.00 8.60 22.36
N ASP A 227 -21.99 9.69 23.15
CA ASP A 227 -20.88 10.10 24.03
C ASP A 227 -20.89 9.39 25.38
N GLN A 228 -21.90 8.57 25.67
CA GLN A 228 -21.99 7.84 26.92
C GLN A 228 -21.49 6.41 26.69
N GLU A 229 -20.34 6.06 27.27
CA GLU A 229 -19.79 4.70 27.15
C GLU A 229 -20.81 3.62 27.58
N GLY A 230 -21.53 3.88 28.68
CA GLY A 230 -22.57 3.00 29.19
C GLY A 230 -23.77 2.80 28.26
N PHE A 231 -24.04 3.71 27.32
CA PHE A 231 -25.14 3.55 26.36
C PHE A 231 -24.95 2.30 25.49
N PHE A 232 -23.72 2.03 25.04
CA PHE A 232 -23.45 0.88 24.17
C PHE A 232 -23.67 -0.46 24.88
N LEU A 233 -23.51 -0.51 26.22
CA LEU A 233 -23.87 -1.70 27.01
C LEU A 233 -25.39 -1.92 27.12
N THR A 234 -26.18 -0.87 26.93
CA THR A 234 -27.65 -0.99 26.91
C THR A 234 -28.17 -1.57 25.60
N VAL A 235 -27.35 -1.59 24.54
CA VAL A 235 -27.67 -2.19 23.23
C VAL A 235 -27.42 -3.71 23.29
N PRO A 236 -28.46 -4.56 23.21
CA PRO A 236 -28.31 -6.01 23.40
C PRO A 236 -27.35 -6.65 22.41
N GLU A 237 -27.38 -6.25 21.14
CA GLU A 237 -26.52 -6.76 20.07
C GLU A 237 -25.04 -6.44 20.34
N PHE A 238 -24.77 -5.26 20.88
CA PHE A 238 -23.42 -4.84 21.24
C PHE A 238 -22.90 -5.62 22.46
N ASN A 239 -23.73 -5.76 23.49
CA ASN A 239 -23.38 -6.53 24.68
C ASN A 239 -23.15 -8.03 24.34
N ASN A 240 -24.00 -8.61 23.51
CA ASN A 240 -23.84 -9.98 22.99
C ASN A 240 -22.56 -10.16 22.18
N TYR A 241 -22.14 -9.11 21.45
CA TYR A 241 -20.87 -9.12 20.73
C TYR A 241 -19.68 -9.16 21.71
N LEU A 242 -19.70 -8.37 22.79
CA LEU A 242 -18.68 -8.44 23.83
C LEU A 242 -18.64 -9.83 24.50
N ASP A 243 -19.81 -10.39 24.83
CA ASP A 243 -19.93 -11.71 25.45
C ASP A 243 -19.56 -12.88 24.53
N SER A 244 -19.39 -12.63 23.24
CA SER A 244 -18.89 -13.64 22.29
C SER A 244 -17.42 -13.99 22.52
N PHE A 245 -16.68 -13.13 23.23
CA PHE A 245 -15.29 -13.35 23.59
C PHE A 245 -15.20 -13.97 24.99
N HIS A 246 -14.64 -15.16 25.08
CA HIS A 246 -14.53 -15.93 26.32
C HIS A 246 -13.90 -15.11 27.47
N VAL A 247 -12.76 -14.47 27.19
CA VAL A 247 -12.00 -13.69 28.18
C VAL A 247 -12.79 -12.48 28.74
N LEU A 248 -13.64 -11.85 27.92
CA LEU A 248 -14.48 -10.72 28.36
C LEU A 248 -15.70 -11.20 29.14
N ARG A 249 -16.28 -12.33 28.74
CA ARG A 249 -17.44 -12.91 29.42
C ARG A 249 -17.12 -13.34 30.86
N GLU A 250 -15.90 -13.83 31.09
CA GLU A 250 -15.47 -14.33 32.40
C GLU A 250 -14.86 -13.25 33.29
N ASN A 251 -14.43 -12.12 32.72
CA ASN A 251 -13.78 -11.04 33.46
C ASN A 251 -14.44 -9.68 33.14
N SER A 252 -15.23 -9.18 34.09
CA SER A 252 -15.94 -7.91 33.95
C SER A 252 -15.02 -6.70 33.83
N GLU A 253 -13.87 -6.69 34.52
CA GLU A 253 -12.90 -5.59 34.44
C GLU A 253 -12.30 -5.49 33.04
N LEU A 254 -11.96 -6.64 32.43
CA LEU A 254 -11.49 -6.66 31.04
C LEU A 254 -12.58 -6.30 30.05
N LYS A 255 -13.84 -6.67 30.32
CA LYS A 255 -14.98 -6.28 29.50
C LYS A 255 -15.18 -4.76 29.53
N GLU A 256 -15.05 -4.14 30.70
CA GLU A 256 -15.10 -2.69 30.86
C GLU A 256 -13.91 -2.02 30.16
N ASP A 257 -12.66 -2.46 30.38
CA ASP A 257 -11.49 -1.89 29.68
C ASP A 257 -11.60 -2.05 28.15
N PHE A 258 -12.14 -3.17 27.68
CA PHE A 258 -12.36 -3.39 26.25
C PHE A 258 -13.47 -2.52 25.67
N LEU A 259 -14.53 -2.27 26.44
CA LEU A 259 -15.55 -1.30 26.08
C LEU A 259 -14.94 0.10 26.01
N THR A 260 -14.16 0.51 27.00
CA THR A 260 -13.48 1.82 27.01
C THR A 260 -12.54 1.94 25.83
N LEU A 261 -11.81 0.88 25.50
CA LEU A 261 -10.97 0.81 24.31
C LEU A 261 -11.79 1.03 23.04
N LEU A 262 -12.88 0.30 22.84
CA LEU A 262 -13.74 0.48 21.66
C LEU A 262 -14.39 1.86 21.65
N PHE A 263 -14.76 2.38 22.81
CA PHE A 263 -15.36 3.69 22.97
C PHE A 263 -14.39 4.79 22.55
N ASP A 264 -13.21 4.86 23.17
CA ASP A 264 -12.16 5.84 22.89
C ASP A 264 -11.69 5.82 21.43
N THR A 265 -11.66 4.63 20.81
CA THR A 265 -11.06 4.46 19.49
C THR A 265 -12.06 4.49 18.35
N TYR A 266 -13.31 4.13 18.61
CA TYR A 266 -14.32 3.97 17.57
C TYR A 266 -15.63 4.69 17.87
N LEU A 267 -16.17 4.53 19.08
CA LEU A 267 -17.56 4.92 19.35
C LEU A 267 -17.72 6.39 19.74
N VAL A 268 -16.73 6.98 20.40
CA VAL A 268 -16.75 8.37 20.88
C VAL A 268 -16.98 9.38 19.74
N ASP A 269 -16.44 9.07 18.55
CA ASP A 269 -16.59 9.90 17.37
C ASP A 269 -17.96 9.69 16.68
N LEU A 270 -18.68 8.59 16.95
CA LEU A 270 -19.92 8.25 16.24
C LEU A 270 -21.03 9.27 16.51
N GLN A 271 -21.22 9.70 17.76
CA GLN A 271 -22.22 10.74 18.06
C GLN A 271 -21.93 12.01 17.25
N TRP A 272 -20.68 12.46 17.23
CA TRP A 272 -20.25 13.63 16.47
C TRP A 272 -20.45 13.44 14.96
N ILE A 273 -20.10 12.28 14.41
CA ILE A 273 -20.21 12.02 12.96
C ILE A 273 -21.68 11.84 12.52
N TYR A 274 -22.55 11.34 13.39
CA TYR A 274 -24.00 11.24 13.11
C TYR A 274 -24.73 12.57 13.32
N SER A 275 -24.31 13.36 14.31
CA SER A 275 -24.83 14.71 14.57
C SER A 275 -24.36 15.72 13.53
N VAL A 276 -23.15 15.49 12.99
CA VAL A 276 -22.52 16.29 11.94
C VAL A 276 -22.27 15.37 10.75
N LYS A 277 -23.23 15.22 9.82
CA LYS A 277 -23.05 14.49 8.54
C LYS A 277 -21.81 15.01 7.76
N SER A 278 -20.62 14.47 8.05
CA SER A 278 -19.34 15.17 8.30
C SER A 278 -18.84 16.24 7.31
N ALA A 279 -18.63 17.47 7.82
CA ALA A 279 -17.90 18.54 7.15
C ALA A 279 -16.38 18.53 7.43
N ASN A 280 -15.89 17.96 8.54
CA ASN A 280 -14.49 18.13 9.00
C ASN A 280 -13.48 17.13 8.39
N ASP A 281 -13.74 15.82 8.39
CA ASP A 281 -12.85 14.86 7.70
C ASP A 281 -12.86 15.07 6.18
N ILE A 282 -14.04 15.41 5.63
CA ILE A 282 -14.15 15.89 4.25
C ILE A 282 -13.31 17.15 4.08
N TYR A 283 -13.32 18.08 5.03
CA TYR A 283 -12.53 19.30 4.95
C TYR A 283 -11.03 19.01 4.99
N GLU A 284 -10.55 18.11 5.86
CA GLU A 284 -9.14 17.71 5.92
C GLU A 284 -8.72 16.93 4.66
N MET A 285 -9.53 15.99 4.17
CA MET A 285 -9.28 15.32 2.90
C MET A 285 -9.32 16.29 1.72
N LYS A 286 -10.27 17.23 1.68
CA LYS A 286 -10.32 18.32 0.69
C LYS A 286 -9.07 19.18 0.76
N THR A 287 -8.62 19.50 1.97
CA THR A 287 -7.42 20.30 2.21
C THR A 287 -6.18 19.55 1.73
N ASN A 288 -6.09 18.25 2.00
CA ASN A 288 -5.03 17.38 1.49
C ASN A 288 -5.06 17.28 -0.04
N LEU A 289 -6.25 17.12 -0.65
CA LEU A 289 -6.39 17.10 -2.10
C LEU A 289 -6.02 18.45 -2.72
N LEU A 290 -6.46 19.57 -2.14
CA LEU A 290 -6.13 20.92 -2.59
C LEU A 290 -4.62 21.18 -2.46
N ASN A 291 -4.02 20.84 -1.32
CA ASN A 291 -2.59 21.01 -1.05
C ASN A 291 -1.70 20.14 -1.95
N ASN A 292 -2.28 19.11 -2.58
CA ASN A 292 -1.60 18.27 -3.57
C ASN A 292 -2.22 18.44 -4.96
N HIS A 293 -2.84 19.59 -5.29
CA HIS A 293 -3.28 19.94 -6.65
C HIS A 293 -4.29 18.98 -7.32
N CYS A 294 -5.11 18.32 -6.52
CA CYS A 294 -6.20 17.44 -6.97
C CYS A 294 -7.58 18.09 -6.91
N ASP A 295 -7.65 19.41 -6.70
CA ASP A 295 -8.86 20.22 -6.90
C ASP A 295 -9.29 20.24 -8.39
N LYS A 296 -8.31 20.15 -9.29
CA LYS A 296 -8.51 19.91 -10.72
C LYS A 296 -7.89 18.58 -11.10
N SER A 297 -8.73 17.55 -11.22
CA SER A 297 -8.31 16.21 -11.63
C SER A 297 -8.89 15.83 -12.98
N PHE A 298 -8.10 15.11 -13.76
CA PHE A 298 -8.50 14.60 -15.07
C PHE A 298 -8.51 13.08 -15.05
N TYR A 299 -9.44 12.49 -15.81
CA TYR A 299 -9.48 11.06 -15.97
C TYR A 299 -10.09 10.69 -17.32
N SER A 300 -9.33 9.91 -18.07
CA SER A 300 -9.83 9.07 -19.14
C SER A 300 -8.94 7.84 -19.23
N LYS A 301 -9.46 6.77 -19.83
CA LYS A 301 -8.63 5.61 -20.10
C LYS A 301 -7.46 5.97 -21.02
N GLU A 302 -7.69 6.82 -22.02
CA GLU A 302 -6.62 7.31 -22.92
C GLU A 302 -5.52 8.08 -22.17
N LEU A 303 -5.89 8.91 -21.18
CA LEU A 303 -4.92 9.65 -20.37
C LEU A 303 -4.11 8.71 -19.46
N LEU A 304 -4.72 7.67 -18.90
CA LEU A 304 -4.00 6.67 -18.12
C LEU A 304 -3.09 5.82 -19.01
N ASP A 305 -3.58 5.36 -20.15
CA ASP A 305 -2.83 4.56 -21.12
C ASP A 305 -1.65 5.37 -21.73
N PHE A 306 -1.75 6.70 -21.77
CA PHE A 306 -0.65 7.60 -22.18
C PHE A 306 0.53 7.51 -21.20
N PHE A 307 0.26 7.40 -19.89
CA PHE A 307 1.27 7.23 -18.86
C PHE A 307 1.62 5.75 -18.67
N ASN A 308 2.22 5.15 -19.71
CA ASN A 308 2.85 3.83 -19.62
C ASN A 308 4.37 4.02 -19.53
N PHE A 309 4.89 3.87 -18.31
CA PHE A 309 6.29 4.01 -17.99
C PHE A 309 7.00 2.67 -18.08
N GLU A 310 8.18 2.67 -18.69
CA GLU A 310 9.03 1.49 -18.77
C GLU A 310 10.39 1.81 -18.15
N PHE A 311 10.78 0.98 -17.18
CA PHE A 311 12.15 0.87 -16.70
C PHE A 311 12.49 -0.60 -16.42
N ASP A 312 13.75 -0.96 -16.65
CA ASP A 312 14.23 -2.33 -16.57
C ASP A 312 15.32 -2.50 -15.50
N MET A 313 15.28 -3.66 -14.86
CA MET A 313 16.36 -4.14 -14.01
C MET A 313 17.14 -5.20 -14.77
N ILE A 314 18.21 -4.80 -15.46
CA ILE A 314 19.11 -5.75 -16.09
C ILE A 314 20.09 -6.25 -15.03
N SER A 315 19.82 -7.45 -14.50
CA SER A 315 20.63 -8.09 -13.45
C SER A 315 22.09 -8.32 -13.84
N ASP A 316 22.35 -8.43 -15.14
CA ASP A 316 23.64 -8.88 -15.66
C ASP A 316 24.64 -7.72 -15.85
N SER A 317 24.17 -6.46 -15.84
CA SER A 317 25.00 -5.26 -16.04
C SER A 317 25.21 -4.44 -14.76
N PHE A 318 24.49 -4.74 -13.68
CA PHE A 318 24.49 -3.92 -12.47
C PHE A 318 24.86 -4.73 -11.21
N ASP A 319 25.96 -4.36 -10.55
CA ASP A 319 26.40 -5.00 -9.30
C ASP A 319 25.69 -4.38 -8.09
N PHE A 320 24.66 -5.08 -7.61
CA PHE A 320 23.87 -4.67 -6.45
C PHE A 320 24.57 -4.89 -5.11
N THR A 321 25.63 -5.70 -5.06
CA THR A 321 26.19 -6.25 -3.82
C THR A 321 26.76 -5.15 -2.93
N ASN A 322 27.51 -4.21 -3.52
CA ASN A 322 28.17 -3.13 -2.79
C ASN A 322 27.19 -2.01 -2.35
N ILE A 323 26.08 -1.80 -3.07
CA ILE A 323 25.11 -0.73 -2.79
C ILE A 323 24.20 -1.11 -1.62
N VAL A 324 23.78 -2.37 -1.54
CA VAL A 324 22.89 -2.86 -0.48
C VAL A 324 23.60 -2.83 0.87
N GLU A 325 24.85 -3.30 0.96
CA GLU A 325 25.65 -3.29 2.20
C GLU A 325 25.86 -1.86 2.75
N LEU A 326 26.15 -0.89 1.89
CA LEU A 326 26.35 0.51 2.30
C LEU A 326 25.09 1.18 2.87
N ASN A 327 23.89 0.74 2.44
CA ASN A 327 22.63 1.36 2.83
C ASN A 327 22.00 0.70 4.07
N GLU A 328 22.26 -0.58 4.33
CA GLU A 328 21.87 -1.23 5.60
C GLU A 328 22.45 -0.50 6.83
N HIS A 329 23.65 0.06 6.70
CA HIS A 329 24.30 0.84 7.75
C HIS A 329 23.68 2.23 7.99
N LYS A 330 22.93 2.77 7.01
CA LYS A 330 22.25 4.09 7.11
C LYS A 330 20.81 3.97 7.62
N LEU A 331 20.31 2.76 7.77
CA LEU A 331 18.95 2.49 8.22
C LEU A 331 18.81 2.76 9.72
N ASP A 332 17.92 3.68 10.09
CA ASP A 332 17.54 3.83 11.50
C ASP A 332 16.68 2.64 11.92
N LYS A 333 17.33 1.61 12.48
CA LYS A 333 16.68 0.40 12.97
C LYS A 333 15.62 0.69 14.04
N SER A 334 15.70 1.83 14.74
CA SER A 334 14.68 2.21 15.73
C SER A 334 13.33 2.58 15.12
N LEU A 335 13.25 2.79 13.80
CA LEU A 335 12.01 3.05 13.08
C LEU A 335 11.35 1.77 12.54
N ILE A 336 12.03 0.62 12.64
CA ILE A 336 11.57 -0.66 12.10
C ILE A 336 11.07 -1.52 13.25
N ALA A 337 9.82 -1.98 13.17
CA ALA A 337 9.27 -2.85 14.20
C ALA A 337 9.95 -4.24 14.14
N ASP A 338 10.79 -4.56 15.12
CA ASP A 338 11.62 -5.79 15.20
C ASP A 338 10.81 -7.09 15.04
N GLU A 339 9.54 -7.11 15.45
CA GLU A 339 8.67 -8.29 15.36
C GLU A 339 8.24 -8.62 13.91
N ILE A 340 8.34 -7.65 12.99
CA ILE A 340 7.89 -7.79 11.59
C ILE A 340 9.02 -8.34 10.69
N VAL A 341 10.28 -8.23 11.12
CA VAL A 341 11.45 -8.75 10.39
C VAL A 341 11.49 -10.29 10.39
N LYS A 342 10.81 -10.94 11.34
CA LYS A 342 10.69 -12.41 11.40
C LYS A 342 9.66 -12.98 10.41
N ASP A 343 8.71 -12.18 9.95
CA ASP A 343 7.82 -12.53 8.85
C ASP A 343 8.46 -12.17 7.52
N ARG A 344 9.38 -13.04 7.05
CA ARG A 344 9.96 -12.99 5.69
C ARG A 344 8.91 -12.92 4.57
N LYS A 345 7.63 -13.12 4.89
CA LYS A 345 6.47 -12.95 4.00
C LYS A 345 6.19 -11.50 3.60
N ILE A 346 6.60 -10.48 4.35
CA ILE A 346 6.36 -9.09 3.95
C ILE A 346 7.32 -8.65 2.82
N ILE A 347 8.45 -9.35 2.68
CA ILE A 347 9.37 -9.22 1.53
C ILE A 347 8.89 -10.04 0.32
N THR A 348 7.91 -10.94 0.51
CA THR A 348 7.35 -11.81 -0.52
C THR A 348 5.83 -11.65 -0.64
N ILE A 349 5.41 -10.49 -1.12
CA ILE A 349 4.21 -10.46 -1.96
C ILE A 349 4.66 -11.14 -3.26
N TYR A 350 4.04 -12.26 -3.60
CA TYR A 350 4.44 -13.29 -4.59
C TYR A 350 5.36 -14.39 -4.06
N LYS A 351 4.72 -15.53 -3.74
CA LYS A 351 5.28 -16.85 -3.93
C LYS A 351 5.79 -16.97 -5.38
N ASP A 352 7.09 -16.94 -5.56
CA ASP A 352 7.72 -17.94 -6.43
C ASP A 352 8.28 -19.01 -5.49
N GLU A 353 7.57 -20.13 -5.38
CA GLU A 353 8.11 -21.32 -4.73
C GLU A 353 9.30 -21.85 -5.54
N THR A 354 10.51 -21.47 -5.16
CA THR A 354 11.70 -22.33 -5.24
C THR A 354 12.68 -21.98 -4.12
N ASN A 355 12.33 -22.28 -2.86
CA ASN A 355 13.33 -22.39 -1.80
C ASN A 355 14.09 -23.72 -1.96
N GLU A 356 15.04 -23.78 -2.90
CA GLU A 356 16.20 -24.67 -2.74
C GLU A 356 17.39 -23.78 -2.34
N THR A 357 17.53 -23.54 -1.04
CA THR A 357 18.76 -22.98 -0.48
C THR A 357 19.91 -23.95 -0.76
N LEU A 358 20.94 -23.47 -1.47
CA LEU A 358 22.20 -24.20 -1.61
C LEU A 358 22.75 -24.48 -0.20
N PRO A 359 23.19 -25.71 0.11
CA PRO A 359 23.72 -25.99 1.43
C PRO A 359 24.93 -25.08 1.71
N GLU A 360 25.00 -24.55 2.92
CA GLU A 360 26.16 -23.80 3.40
C GLU A 360 27.38 -24.73 3.47
N LYS A 361 28.55 -24.15 3.19
CA LYS A 361 29.81 -24.90 3.12
C LYS A 361 30.23 -25.28 4.55
N PRO A 362 30.28 -26.57 4.91
CA PRO A 362 30.66 -26.95 6.27
C PRO A 362 32.13 -26.66 6.53
N THR A 363 32.45 -26.27 7.75
CA THR A 363 33.81 -25.94 8.23
C THR A 363 34.69 -27.17 8.51
N ASP A 364 34.13 -28.40 8.48
CA ASP A 364 34.86 -29.64 8.78
C ASP A 364 35.33 -30.42 7.55
N THR A 365 36.58 -30.88 7.57
CA THR A 365 37.27 -31.51 6.43
C THR A 365 36.72 -32.89 6.03
N LYS A 366 36.01 -33.60 6.92
CA LYS A 366 35.41 -34.92 6.63
C LYS A 366 34.09 -34.85 5.86
N SER A 367 33.39 -33.71 5.79
CA SER A 367 32.06 -33.57 5.13
C SER A 367 32.09 -32.93 3.73
N LEU A 368 33.27 -32.48 3.26
CA LEU A 368 33.46 -31.79 1.97
C LEU A 368 33.16 -32.65 0.73
N LYS A 369 33.35 -33.99 0.79
CA LYS A 369 33.05 -34.88 -0.34
C LYS A 369 31.55 -35.03 -0.57
N THR A 370 30.77 -35.20 0.49
CA THR A 370 29.31 -35.33 0.44
C THR A 370 28.66 -34.01 0.00
N TYR A 371 29.20 -32.87 0.47
CA TYR A 371 28.80 -31.53 0.03
C TYR A 371 28.99 -31.29 -1.47
N LYS A 372 30.16 -31.66 -2.03
CA LYS A 372 30.44 -31.50 -3.46
C LYS A 372 29.48 -32.31 -4.33
N ILE A 373 29.09 -33.50 -3.89
CA ILE A 373 28.14 -34.37 -4.63
C ILE A 373 26.72 -33.79 -4.58
N GLN A 374 26.26 -33.32 -3.42
CA GLN A 374 24.94 -32.70 -3.27
C GLN A 374 24.82 -31.36 -4.03
N ARG A 375 25.90 -30.56 -4.05
CA ARG A 375 25.98 -29.33 -4.85
C ARG A 375 25.98 -29.59 -6.35
N ALA A 376 26.66 -30.65 -6.81
CA ALA A 376 26.65 -31.04 -8.22
C ALA A 376 25.26 -31.54 -8.66
N GLN A 377 24.53 -32.26 -7.80
CA GLN A 377 23.18 -32.75 -8.09
C GLN A 377 22.13 -31.61 -8.14
N SER A 378 22.19 -30.66 -7.22
CA SER A 378 21.31 -29.47 -7.21
C SER A 378 21.55 -28.58 -8.42
N ILE A 379 22.82 -28.32 -8.79
CA ILE A 379 23.15 -27.58 -10.02
C ILE A 379 22.62 -28.30 -11.28
N ARG A 380 22.65 -29.64 -11.31
CA ARG A 380 22.13 -30.42 -12.45
C ARG A 380 20.61 -30.34 -12.56
N ARG A 381 19.89 -30.40 -11.43
CA ARG A 381 18.42 -30.23 -11.38
C ARG A 381 17.99 -28.83 -11.81
N LEU A 382 18.69 -27.80 -11.36
CA LEU A 382 18.46 -26.41 -11.79
C LEU A 382 18.66 -26.24 -13.30
N ARG A 383 19.72 -26.83 -13.88
CA ARG A 383 19.94 -26.79 -15.34
C ARG A 383 18.84 -27.50 -16.14
N ASP A 384 18.35 -28.64 -15.65
CA ASP A 384 17.29 -29.39 -16.32
C ASP A 384 15.93 -28.65 -16.24
N GLN A 385 15.62 -27.98 -15.13
CA GLN A 385 14.43 -27.13 -15.00
C GLN A 385 14.48 -25.91 -15.93
N VAL A 386 15.62 -25.23 -16.02
CA VAL A 386 15.81 -24.10 -16.97
C VAL A 386 15.66 -24.57 -18.43
N ARG A 387 16.08 -25.79 -18.74
CA ARG A 387 15.93 -26.36 -20.08
C ARG A 387 14.47 -26.72 -20.40
N LEU A 388 13.71 -27.21 -19.41
CA LEU A 388 12.29 -27.51 -19.54
C LEU A 388 11.45 -26.22 -19.71
N SER A 389 11.70 -25.18 -18.90
CA SER A 389 10.97 -23.91 -19.00
C SER A 389 11.24 -23.19 -20.34
N LYS A 390 12.46 -23.25 -20.86
CA LYS A 390 12.77 -22.75 -22.22
C LYS A 390 12.01 -23.52 -23.30
N LYS A 391 11.88 -24.85 -23.19
CA LYS A 391 11.09 -25.66 -24.15
C LYS A 391 9.60 -25.30 -24.10
N GLU A 392 9.04 -25.08 -22.92
CA GLU A 392 7.64 -24.69 -22.76
C GLU A 392 7.34 -23.28 -23.31
N LYS A 393 8.24 -22.30 -23.08
CA LYS A 393 8.12 -20.96 -23.67
C LYS A 393 8.13 -21.01 -25.20
N VAL A 394 9.02 -21.81 -25.79
CA VAL A 394 9.08 -22.00 -27.26
C VAL A 394 7.81 -22.69 -27.79
N GLN A 395 7.25 -23.67 -27.08
CA GLN A 395 5.98 -24.29 -27.46
C GLN A 395 4.79 -23.32 -27.36
N LYS A 396 4.71 -22.50 -26.31
CA LYS A 396 3.68 -21.46 -26.17
C LYS A 396 3.76 -20.44 -27.30
N GLN A 397 4.95 -19.96 -27.65
CA GLN A 397 5.13 -19.04 -28.78
C GLN A 397 4.73 -19.65 -30.13
N LYS A 398 5.02 -20.94 -30.37
CA LYS A 398 4.55 -21.64 -31.57
C LYS A 398 3.02 -21.71 -31.62
N ARG A 399 2.36 -22.06 -30.51
CA ARG A 399 0.88 -22.10 -30.42
C ARG A 399 0.25 -20.73 -30.68
N ILE A 400 0.84 -19.66 -30.14
CA ILE A 400 0.36 -18.29 -30.37
C ILE A 400 0.49 -17.89 -31.84
N LYS A 401 1.62 -18.20 -32.49
CA LYS A 401 1.81 -17.94 -33.93
C LYS A 401 0.81 -18.72 -34.79
N GLU A 402 0.54 -19.98 -34.46
CA GLU A 402 -0.49 -20.78 -35.15
C GLU A 402 -1.90 -20.17 -34.96
N LEU A 403 -2.25 -19.76 -33.74
CA LEU A 403 -3.55 -19.14 -33.46
C LEU A 403 -3.74 -17.84 -34.25
N MET A 404 -2.72 -16.98 -34.26
CA MET A 404 -2.72 -15.72 -35.01
C MET A 404 -2.86 -15.97 -36.53
N SER A 405 -2.21 -17.01 -37.06
CA SER A 405 -2.36 -17.38 -38.47
C SER A 405 -3.78 -17.85 -38.82
N ARG A 406 -4.47 -18.56 -37.92
CA ARG A 406 -5.86 -19.00 -38.09
C ARG A 406 -6.83 -17.83 -38.03
N ILE A 407 -6.64 -16.91 -37.10
CA ILE A 407 -7.44 -15.68 -36.97
C ILE A 407 -7.32 -14.84 -38.26
N LYS A 408 -6.09 -14.68 -38.78
CA LYS A 408 -5.85 -13.92 -40.00
C LYS A 408 -6.51 -14.55 -41.24
N LYS A 409 -6.51 -15.89 -41.35
CA LYS A 409 -7.23 -16.62 -42.42
C LYS A 409 -8.76 -16.48 -42.30
N GLN A 410 -9.31 -16.52 -41.08
CA GLN A 410 -10.74 -16.32 -40.86
C GLN A 410 -11.20 -14.90 -41.17
N GLN A 411 -10.35 -13.89 -40.95
CA GLN A 411 -10.64 -12.50 -41.32
C GLN A 411 -10.57 -12.26 -42.83
N GLN A 412 -9.71 -12.99 -43.55
CA GLN A 412 -9.64 -12.93 -45.01
C GLN A 412 -10.78 -13.67 -45.71
N ALA A 413 -11.34 -14.72 -45.10
CA ALA A 413 -12.50 -15.45 -45.63
C ALA A 413 -13.86 -14.74 -45.37
N LYS A 414 -13.86 -13.64 -44.60
CA LYS A 414 -15.04 -12.81 -44.31
C LYS A 414 -15.06 -11.49 -45.09
N LYS A 415 -14.08 -11.25 -45.96
CA LYS A 415 -14.10 -10.24 -47.03
C LYS A 415 -14.36 -10.95 -48.35
#